data_AF-A0A6C0F9I4-F1
#
_entry.id   AF-A0A6C0F9I4-F1
#
_cell.length_a   1.000
_cell.length_b   1.000
_cell.length_c   1.000
_cell.angle_alpha   90.00
_cell.angle_beta   90.00
_cell.angle_gamma   90.00
#
_symmetry.space_group_name_H-M   'P 1'
#
loop_
_entity.id
_entity.type
_entity.pdbx_description
1 polymer ?
#
loop_
_entity_poly.entity_id
_entity_poly.type
_entity_poly.pdbx_seq_one_letter_code
_entity_poly.pdbx_strand_id
1 'polypeptide(L)' 'MVHLSTNSSIATMVFYSIITFFIGPLITRPFMGDHPDQCIAGFLLGFTVSIFLWMKYGRLLSSKP' A
#
# COMPACT_ATOMS: atom_id res chain seq x y z
N MET A 1 -18.87 7.22 -10.89
CA MET A 1 -18.73 6.15 -9.88
C MET A 1 -17.86 5.08 -10.48
N VAL A 2 -16.66 4.87 -9.94
CA VAL A 2 -15.74 3.84 -10.42
C VAL A 2 -16.35 2.49 -10.09
N HIS A 3 -16.56 1.62 -11.08
CA HIS A 3 -17.05 0.27 -10.82
C HIS A 3 -15.96 -0.52 -10.09
N LEU A 4 -16.05 -0.55 -8.76
CA LEU A 4 -15.12 -1.20 -7.83
C LEU A 4 -14.95 -2.71 -8.08
N SER A 5 -15.79 -3.32 -8.91
CA SER A 5 -15.83 -4.76 -9.20
C SER A 5 -15.03 -5.17 -10.44
N THR A 6 -14.15 -4.32 -10.97
CA THR A 6 -13.20 -4.74 -12.01
C THR A 6 -12.05 -5.53 -11.38
N ASN A 7 -11.62 -6.61 -12.05
CA ASN A 7 -10.50 -7.44 -11.60
C ASN A 7 -9.25 -6.61 -11.30
N SER A 8 -9.01 -5.53 -12.06
CA SER A 8 -7.92 -4.59 -11.84
C SER A 8 -8.02 -3.84 -10.50
N SER A 9 -9.22 -3.42 -10.10
CA SER A 9 -9.45 -2.75 -8.81
C SER A 9 -9.18 -3.71 -7.64
N ILE A 10 -9.69 -4.94 -7.74
CA ILE A 10 -9.48 -5.99 -6.74
C ILE A 10 -7.99 -6.34 -6.61
N ALA A 11 -7.29 -6.51 -7.74
CA ALA A 11 -5.84 -6.78 -7.75
C ALA A 11 -5.05 -5.64 -7.10
N THR A 12 -5.45 -4.39 -7.35
CA THR A 12 -4.81 -3.21 -6.76
C THR A 12 -5.02 -3.15 -5.24
N MET A 13 -6.22 -3.48 -4.75
CA MET A 13 -6.52 -3.56 -3.32
C MET A 13 -5.67 -4.62 -2.60
N VAL A 14 -5.54 -5.80 -3.20
CA VAL A 14 -4.70 -6.88 -2.65
C VAL A 14 -3.22 -6.46 -2.65
N PHE A 15 -2.75 -5.87 -3.75
CA PHE A 15 -1.37 -5.40 -3.88
C PHE A 15 -1.00 -4.36 -2.82
N TYR A 16 -1.86 -3.36 -2.58
CA TYR A 16 -1.63 -2.36 -1.54
C TYR A 16 -1.70 -2.93 -0.12
N SER A 17 -2.53 -3.94 0.09
CA SER A 17 -2.57 -4.67 1.36
C SER A 17 -1.23 -5.39 1.60
N ILE A 18 -0.67 -6.05 0.59
CA ILE A 18 0.67 -6.68 0.69
C ILE A 18 1.74 -5.64 1.01
N ILE A 19 1.72 -4.49 0.33
CA ILE A 19 2.69 -3.41 0.60
C ILE A 19 2.56 -2.90 2.04
N THR A 20 1.34 -2.65 2.50
CA THR A 20 1.08 -2.07 3.81
C THR A 20 1.41 -3.04 4.94
N PHE A 21 0.97 -4.30 4.83
CA PHE A 21 1.06 -5.24 5.93
C PHE A 21 2.33 -6.08 5.96
N PHE A 22 2.99 -6.27 4.82
CA PHE A 22 4.19 -7.11 4.73
C PHE A 22 5.42 -6.29 4.37
N ILE A 23 5.39 -5.55 3.26
CA ILE A 23 6.58 -4.86 2.77
C ILE A 23 6.99 -3.71 3.69
N GLY A 24 6.03 -2.89 4.16
CA GLY A 24 6.29 -1.79 5.09
C GLY A 24 7.03 -2.25 6.35
N PRO A 25 6.46 -3.18 7.16
CA PRO A 25 7.14 -3.73 8.34
C PRO A 25 8.46 -4.45 8.03
N LEU A 26 8.57 -5.13 6.89
CA LEU A 26 9.80 -5.84 6.49
C LEU A 26 10.94 -4.87 6.15
N ILE A 27 10.63 -3.74 5.50
CA ILE A 27 11.62 -2.71 5.18
C ILE A 27 11.96 -1.88 6.42
N THR A 28 10.99 -1.54 7.27
CA THR A 28 11.24 -0.74 8.48
C THR A 28 12.04 -1.51 9.53
N ARG A 29 12.02 -2.85 9.47
CA ARG A 29 12.73 -3.72 10.40
C ARG A 29 14.23 -3.39 10.58
N PRO A 30 15.06 -3.42 9.52
CA PRO A 30 16.48 -3.12 9.62
C PRO A 30 16.81 -1.68 10.03
N PHE A 31 15.91 -0.72 9.85
CA PHE A 31 16.17 0.69 10.19
C PHE A 31 15.83 1.04 11.64
N MET A 32 14.91 0.29 12.27
CA MET A 32 14.38 0.64 13.60
C MET A 32 14.76 -0.36 14.71
N GLY A 33 15.46 -1.47 14.41
CA GLY A 33 15.97 -2.40 15.43
C GLY A 33 14.86 -2.97 16.33
N ASP A 34 15.06 -3.03 17.65
CA ASP A 34 14.05 -3.49 18.62
C ASP A 34 13.21 -2.33 19.22
N HIS A 35 12.95 -1.27 18.46
CA HIS A 35 12.08 -0.20 18.96
C HIS A 35 10.63 -0.69 19.08
N PRO A 36 9.92 -0.41 20.19
CA PRO A 36 8.54 -0.85 20.38
C PRO A 36 7.58 -0.35 19.28
N ASP A 37 7.90 0.77 18.64
CA ASP A 37 7.06 1.40 17.60
C ASP A 37 7.37 0.95 16.17
N GLN A 38 8.31 0.02 15.98
CA GLN A 38 8.76 -0.44 14.65
C GLN A 38 7.61 -0.98 13.80
N CYS A 39 6.67 -1.69 14.42
CA CYS A 39 5.51 -2.25 13.74
C CYS A 39 4.58 -1.14 13.22
N ILE A 40 4.30 -0.14 14.06
CA ILE A 40 3.44 1.00 13.73
C ILE A 40 4.10 1.85 12.64
N ALA A 41 5.40 2.09 12.74
CA ALA A 41 6.18 2.80 11.72
C ALA A 41 6.19 2.05 10.39
N GLY A 42 6.30 0.72 10.41
CA GLY A 42 6.19 -0.15 9.23
C GLY A 42 4.85 -0.04 8.53
N PHE A 43 3.75 -0.11 9.29
CA PHE A 43 2.40 0.07 8.75
C PHE A 43 2.18 1.47 8.20
N LEU A 44 2.64 2.51 8.92
CA LEU A 44 2.50 3.89 8.47
C LEU A 44 3.24 4.12 7.14
N LEU A 45 4.47 3.61 7.04
CA LEU A 45 5.29 3.71 5.84
C LEU A 45 4.65 2.96 4.66
N GLY A 46 4.21 1.71 4.88
CA GLY A 46 3.54 0.92 3.86
C GLY A 46 2.21 1.53 3.39
N PHE A 47 1.46 2.15 4.30
CA PHE A 47 0.21 2.85 3.99
C PHE A 47 0.47 4.13 3.18
N THR A 48 1.45 4.95 3.57
CA THR A 48 1.84 6.15 2.82
C THR A 48 2.28 5.80 1.40
N VAL A 49 3.08 4.74 1.22
CA VAL A 49 3.49 4.27 -0.11
C VAL A 49 2.29 3.81 -0.93
N SER A 50 1.34 3.10 -0.31
CA SER A 50 0.11 2.64 -0.97
C SER A 50 -0.75 3.81 -1.47
N ILE A 51 -0.94 4.86 -0.65
CA ILE A 51 -1.63 6.08 -1.07
C ILE A 51 -0.89 6.77 -2.21
N PHE A 52 0.44 6.89 -2.12
CA PHE A 52 1.23 7.55 -3.15
C PHE A 52 1.12 6.83 -4.50
N LEU A 53 1.21 5.49 -4.48
CA LEU A 53 0.99 4.65 -5.65
C LEU A 53 -0.43 4.79 -6.22
N TRP A 54 -1.44 4.89 -5.36
CA TRP A 54 -2.82 5.12 -5.81
C TRP A 54 -3.00 6.49 -6.47
N MET A 55 -2.46 7.55 -5.88
CA MET A 55 -2.53 8.89 -6.44
C MET A 55 -1.83 8.97 -7.80
N LYS A 56 -0.69 8.28 -7.95
CA LYS A 56 0.12 8.29 -9.17
C LYS A 56 -0.42 7.37 -10.27
N TYR A 57 -0.73 6.12 -9.93
CA TYR A 57 -1.07 5.06 -10.91
C TYR A 57 -2.52 4.58 -10.80
N GLY A 58 -3.11 4.60 -9.61
CA GLY A 58 -4.51 4.21 -9.39
C GLY A 58 -5.49 5.06 -10.18
N ARG A 59 -5.23 6.37 -10.29
CA ARG A 59 -6.02 7.28 -11.15
C ARG A 59 -5.94 6.94 -12.64
N LEU A 60 -4.78 6.52 -13.14
CA LEU A 60 -4.58 6.16 -14.55
C LEU A 60 -5.30 4.85 -14.89
N LEU A 61 -5.27 3.86 -14.00
CA LEU A 61 -5.94 2.57 -14.16
C LEU A 61 -7.47 2.68 -14.03
N SER A 62 -7.94 3.61 -13.19
CA SER A 62 -9.36 3.87 -12.92
C SER A 62 -10.04 4.77 -13.97
N SER A 63 -9.25 5.49 -14.77
CA SER A 63 -9.74 6.46 -15.78
C SER A 63 -9.86 5.89 -17.19
N LYS A 64 -9.51 4.62 -17.43
CA LYS A 64 -9.66 4.03 -18.76
C LYS A 64 -11.11 3.50 -18.90
N PRO A 65 -11.89 4.03 -19.86
CA PRO A 65 -13.28 3.62 -20.07
C PRO A 65 -13.38 2.15 -20.52
#